data_AF-V4AG73-F1
#
_entry.id   AF-V4AG73-F1
#
_cell.length_a   1.000
_cell.length_b   1.000
_cell.length_c   1.000
_cell.angle_alpha   90.00
_cell.angle_beta   90.00
_cell.angle_gamma   90.00
#
_symmetry.space_group_name_H-M   'P 1'
#
loop_
_entity.id
_entity.type
_entity.pdbx_description
1 polymer ?
#
loop_
_entity_poly.entity_id
_entity_poly.type
_entity_poly.pdbx_seq_one_letter_code
_entity_poly.pdbx_strand_id
1 'polypeptide(L)'
;TTGWVNRTGGIADYFSGGVPGSESCACGMNDTCADPGLLCNCDMNDATWREDSGYITFKNDLPVTEFLAGDTEDFNEVGYITVGELMCHGD
;
A
#
# COMPACT_ATOMS: atom_id res chain seq x y z
N THR A 1 6.97 9.98 -2.37
CA THR A 1 6.65 8.59 -2.76
C THR A 1 6.30 7.83 -1.51
N THR A 2 5.14 7.18 -1.48
CA THR A 2 4.68 6.36 -0.37
C THR A 2 4.68 4.91 -0.83
N GLY A 3 5.21 3.98 -0.03
CA GLY A 3 5.33 2.59 -0.44
C GLY A 3 6.06 1.72 0.58
N TRP A 4 6.47 0.53 0.15
CA TRP A 4 7.18 -0.42 0.99
C TRP A 4 8.34 -1.08 0.25
N VAL A 5 9.34 -1.50 1.02
CA VAL A 5 10.56 -2.13 0.50
C VAL A 5 10.45 -3.64 0.70
N ASN A 6 10.75 -4.38 -0.37
CA ASN A 6 10.71 -5.84 -0.42
C ASN A 6 12.01 -6.46 0.13
N ARG A 7 12.02 -7.79 0.30
CA ARG A 7 13.18 -8.54 0.82
C ARG A 7 14.50 -8.37 0.05
N THR A 8 14.45 -7.87 -1.18
CA THR A 8 15.62 -7.63 -2.03
C THR A 8 16.08 -6.17 -2.01
N GLY A 9 15.43 -5.30 -1.23
CA GLY A 9 15.70 -3.86 -1.17
C GLY A 9 15.02 -3.07 -2.28
N GLY A 10 14.18 -3.71 -3.11
CA GLY A 10 13.40 -3.03 -4.15
C GLY A 10 12.15 -2.39 -3.57
N ILE A 11 11.79 -1.20 -4.07
CA ILE A 11 10.51 -0.56 -3.75
C ILE A 11 9.43 -1.28 -4.55
N ALA A 12 8.41 -1.78 -3.86
CA ALA A 12 7.28 -2.42 -4.50
C ALA A 12 6.40 -1.41 -5.25
N ASP A 13 5.84 -1.84 -6.37
CA ASP A 13 4.97 -1.06 -7.25
C ASP A 13 3.48 -1.37 -7.03
N TYR A 14 3.11 -1.81 -5.84
CA TYR A 14 1.73 -2.12 -5.46
C TYR A 14 1.59 -2.07 -3.94
N PHE A 15 0.35 -1.99 -3.46
CA PHE A 15 0.06 -2.02 -2.03
C PHE A 15 -0.78 -3.23 -1.63
N SER A 16 -1.22 -3.27 -0.37
CA SER A 16 -2.05 -4.34 0.17
C SER A 16 -3.26 -4.66 -0.72
N GLY A 17 -3.46 -5.95 -1.00
CA GLY A 17 -4.49 -6.47 -1.93
C GLY A 17 -4.29 -6.13 -3.42
N GLY A 18 -3.26 -5.37 -3.78
CA GLY A 18 -2.76 -5.25 -5.15
C GLY A 18 -1.87 -6.43 -5.55
N VAL A 19 -1.39 -6.40 -6.79
CA VAL A 19 -0.44 -7.40 -7.33
C VAL A 19 0.77 -6.71 -7.98
N PRO A 20 1.95 -7.37 -8.06
CA PRO A 20 3.12 -6.79 -8.73
C PRO A 20 2.79 -6.28 -10.14
N GLY A 21 3.27 -5.09 -10.48
CA GLY A 21 3.00 -4.43 -11.77
C GLY A 21 1.65 -3.71 -11.88
N SER A 22 0.84 -3.69 -10.81
CA SER A 22 -0.48 -3.03 -10.84
C SER A 22 -0.44 -1.54 -10.55
N GLU A 23 0.61 -1.03 -9.90
CA GLU A 23 0.68 0.36 -9.41
C GLU A 23 -0.47 0.72 -8.44
N SER A 24 -1.20 -0.29 -7.94
CA SER A 24 -2.51 -0.11 -7.31
C SER A 24 -2.64 -0.81 -5.96
N CYS A 25 -3.63 -0.37 -5.20
CA CYS A 25 -4.13 -0.99 -3.98
C CYS A 25 -5.31 -1.92 -4.29
N ALA A 26 -5.80 -2.65 -3.28
CA ALA A 26 -6.99 -3.50 -3.39
C ALA A 26 -8.20 -2.78 -4.02
N CYS A 27 -8.43 -1.51 -3.66
CA CYS A 27 -9.58 -0.76 -4.18
C CYS A 27 -9.43 -0.38 -5.65
N GLY A 28 -8.21 -0.03 -6.10
CA GLY A 28 -7.94 0.34 -7.49
C GLY A 28 -8.05 -0.86 -8.42
N MET A 29 -7.65 -2.03 -7.93
CA MET A 29 -7.84 -3.30 -8.66
C MET A 29 -9.32 -3.65 -8.91
N ASN A 30 -10.24 -3.10 -8.13
CA ASN A 30 -11.67 -3.46 -8.15
C ASN A 30 -12.58 -2.28 -8.53
N ASP A 31 -12.03 -1.12 -8.88
CA ASP A 31 -12.78 0.14 -9.10
C ASP A 31 -13.67 0.51 -7.90
N THR A 32 -13.25 0.16 -6.67
CA THR A 32 -14.00 0.43 -5.43
C THR A 32 -13.33 1.47 -4.54
N CYS A 33 -12.33 2.20 -5.04
CA CYS A 33 -11.79 3.33 -4.29
C CYS A 33 -12.86 4.42 -4.14
N ALA A 34 -12.67 5.29 -3.15
CA ALA A 34 -13.57 6.43 -2.92
C ALA A 34 -13.76 7.30 -4.17
N ASP A 35 -12.68 7.47 -4.95
CA ASP A 35 -12.72 7.91 -6.34
C ASP A 35 -12.31 6.74 -7.24
N PRO A 36 -13.22 6.22 -8.09
CA PRO A 36 -12.90 5.13 -9.02
C PRO A 36 -11.81 5.45 -10.05
N GLY A 37 -11.40 6.72 -10.20
CA GLY A 37 -10.29 7.13 -11.06
C GLY A 37 -8.90 7.02 -10.41
N LEU A 38 -8.82 6.69 -9.13
CA LEU A 38 -7.56 6.56 -8.37
C LEU A 38 -7.15 5.10 -8.18
N LEU A 39 -5.85 4.88 -8.01
CA LEU A 39 -5.26 3.55 -7.83
C LEU A 39 -5.31 3.08 -6.37
N CYS A 40 -5.39 4.02 -5.43
CA CYS A 40 -5.47 3.78 -3.99
C CYS A 40 -6.41 4.79 -3.31
N ASN A 41 -7.00 4.43 -2.17
CA ASN A 41 -7.83 5.34 -1.39
C ASN A 41 -7.02 6.49 -0.82
N CYS A 42 -5.79 6.22 -0.36
CA CYS A 42 -4.90 7.21 0.24
C CYS A 42 -4.30 8.20 -0.77
N ASP A 43 -4.45 7.98 -2.08
CA ASP A 43 -4.10 8.97 -3.11
C ASP A 43 -5.10 10.14 -3.14
N MET A 44 -6.25 9.98 -2.47
CA MET A 44 -7.30 10.99 -2.44
C MET A 44 -6.95 12.11 -1.45
N ASN A 45 -6.75 13.32 -1.98
CA ASN A 45 -6.44 14.51 -1.16
C ASN A 45 -7.72 15.31 -0.82
N ASP A 46 -8.61 14.72 -0.02
CA ASP A 46 -9.94 15.29 0.29
C ASP A 46 -10.17 15.61 1.78
N ALA A 47 -9.08 15.67 2.57
CA ALA A 47 -9.10 15.93 4.01
C ALA A 47 -9.97 14.97 4.83
N THR A 48 -10.26 13.78 4.29
CA THR A 48 -10.94 12.69 4.98
C THR A 48 -9.94 11.58 5.30
N TRP A 49 -10.10 10.89 6.43
CA TRP A 49 -9.32 9.68 6.70
C TRP A 49 -9.63 8.61 5.66
N ARG A 50 -8.60 8.21 4.91
CA ARG A 50 -8.64 7.14 3.91
C ARG A 50 -7.76 5.99 4.37
N GLU A 51 -8.07 4.79 3.89
CA GLU A 51 -7.37 3.57 4.27
C GLU A 51 -7.23 2.64 3.07
N ASP A 52 -6.02 2.10 2.89
CA ASP A 52 -5.74 0.96 2.03
C ASP A 52 -5.22 -0.19 2.90
N SER A 53 -6.04 -1.24 3.04
CA SER A 53 -5.75 -2.38 3.92
C SER A 53 -5.93 -3.71 3.20
N GLY A 54 -5.29 -4.74 3.74
CA GLY A 54 -5.30 -6.09 3.19
C GLY A 54 -3.96 -6.80 3.34
N TYR A 55 -3.85 -7.97 2.70
CA TYR A 55 -2.62 -8.75 2.68
C TYR A 55 -1.77 -8.44 1.46
N ILE A 56 -0.45 -8.44 1.64
CA ILE A 56 0.52 -8.61 0.56
C ILE A 56 0.80 -10.11 0.48
N THR A 57 0.48 -10.75 -0.64
CA THR A 57 0.52 -12.22 -0.76
C THR A 57 1.56 -12.73 -1.74
N PHE A 58 2.22 -11.84 -2.50
CA PHE A 58 3.26 -12.26 -3.43
C PHE A 58 4.55 -12.64 -2.69
N LYS A 59 4.71 -13.95 -2.50
CA LYS A 59 5.78 -14.58 -1.71
C LYS A 59 7.20 -14.11 -2.04
N ASN A 60 7.47 -13.74 -3.29
CA ASN A 60 8.82 -13.37 -3.71
C ASN A 60 9.25 -11.96 -3.27
N ASP A 61 8.31 -11.12 -2.86
CA ASP A 61 8.62 -9.78 -2.34
C ASP A 61 8.62 -9.74 -0.80
N LEU A 62 7.90 -10.66 -0.15
CA LEU A 62 7.81 -10.72 1.30
C LEU A 62 9.12 -11.15 1.98
N PRO A 63 9.39 -10.69 3.22
CA PRO A 63 8.56 -9.77 4.01
C PRO A 63 8.70 -8.29 3.58
N VAL A 64 7.81 -7.45 4.09
CA VAL A 64 8.02 -6.00 4.14
C VAL A 64 9.22 -5.71 5.05
N THR A 65 10.25 -5.04 4.54
CA THR A 65 11.45 -4.70 5.31
C THR A 65 11.46 -3.27 5.79
N GLU A 66 10.87 -2.35 5.02
CA GLU A 66 10.75 -0.93 5.35
C GLU A 66 9.43 -0.38 4.84
N PHE A 67 8.91 0.64 5.51
CA PHE A 67 7.82 1.46 5.03
C PHE A 67 8.34 2.86 4.71
N LEU A 68 8.03 3.34 3.52
CA LEU A 68 8.38 4.65 3.03
C LEU A 68 7.15 5.53 3.15
N ALA A 69 7.09 6.36 4.20
CA ALA A 69 6.08 7.40 4.29
C ALA A 69 6.51 8.59 3.41
N GLY A 70 5.69 8.92 2.41
CA GLY A 70 5.86 10.13 1.60
C GLY A 70 4.61 10.98 1.65
N ASP A 71 4.69 12.16 1.01
CA ASP A 71 3.60 13.14 0.99
C ASP A 71 3.19 13.56 2.41
N THR A 72 4.20 14.04 3.16
CA THR A 72 4.06 14.48 4.55
C THR A 72 4.76 15.83 4.77
N GLU A 73 4.79 16.69 3.76
CA GLU A 73 5.48 17.98 3.76
C GLU A 73 4.59 19.11 4.31
N ASP A 74 3.26 18.99 4.17
CA ASP A 74 2.31 19.98 4.67
C ASP A 74 1.87 19.71 6.12
N PHE A 75 1.60 20.78 6.86
CA PHE A 75 1.30 20.71 8.29
C PHE A 75 0.00 19.98 8.66
N ASN A 76 -0.87 19.74 7.67
CA ASN A 76 -2.12 19.01 7.85
C ASN A 76 -2.04 17.56 7.35
N GLU A 77 -0.92 17.15 6.76
CA GLU A 77 -0.72 15.79 6.28
C GLU A 77 -0.40 14.90 7.48
N VAL A 78 -1.24 13.89 7.66
CA VAL A 78 -1.12 12.93 8.76
C VAL A 78 -1.38 11.54 8.24
N GLY A 79 -0.64 10.57 8.75
CA GLY A 79 -0.76 9.17 8.35
C GLY A 79 -0.39 8.23 9.48
N TYR A 80 -0.98 7.04 9.44
CA TYR A 80 -0.65 5.95 10.33
C TYR A 80 -0.37 4.70 9.50
N ILE A 81 0.59 3.90 9.93
CA ILE A 81 0.91 2.63 9.29
C ILE A 81 0.94 1.52 10.32
N THR A 82 0.36 0.38 9.96
CA THR A 82 0.47 -0.87 10.72
C THR A 82 1.00 -1.94 9.78
N VAL A 83 2.13 -2.56 10.14
CA VAL A 83 2.68 -3.73 9.46
C VAL A 83 2.44 -4.95 10.35
N GLY A 84 1.62 -5.88 9.86
CA GLY A 84 1.33 -7.12 10.54
C GLY A 84 2.49 -8.12 10.52
N GLU A 85 2.34 -9.23 11.24
CA GLU A 85 3.31 -10.31 11.21
C GLU A 85 3.38 -10.99 9.83
N LEU A 86 4.55 -11.49 9.46
CA LEU A 86 4.69 -12.37 8.30
C LEU A 86 4.05 -13.73 8.62
N MET A 87 2.97 -14.06 7.89
CA MET A 87 2.31 -15.35 8.01
C MET A 87 2.77 -16.32 6.93
N CYS A 88 3.16 -17.53 7.35
CA CYS A 88 3.58 -18.62 6.46
C CYS A 88 2.58 -19.77 6.55
N HIS A 89 2.11 -20.26 5.40
CA HIS A 89 1.26 -21.43 5.30
C HIS A 89 2.00 -22.52 4.50
N GLY A 90 1.81 -23.78 4.89
CA GLY A 90 2.34 -24.90 4.10
C GLY A 90 1.58 -25.06 2.79
N ASP A 91 2.28 -25.53 1.76
CA ASP A 91 1.67 -26.00 0.50
C ASP A 91 1.10 -27.42 0.69
#